data_AF-A0A0M3JZL9-F1
#
_entry.id   AF-A0A0M3JZL9-F1
#
_cell.length_a   1.000
_cell.length_b   1.000
_cell.length_c   1.000
_cell.angle_alpha   90.00
_cell.angle_beta   90.00
_cell.angle_gamma   90.00
#
_symmetry.space_group_name_H-M   'P 1'
#
loop_
_entity.id
_entity.type
_entity.pdbx_description
1 polymer ?
#
loop_
_entity_poly.entity_id
_entity_poly.type
_entity_poly.pdbx_seq_one_letter_code
_entity_poly.pdbx_strand_id
1 'polypeptide(L)'
;MTTEIRCKLDSLMHVLFPKNCFEEMVIKFNVFHPECASLVLSRMLGTGITVASLMLFIPQIIKIHMARSGAGISLSAQLLGLLSCFATAAYSYTNNFWGDTLFVAIQMVIIVMQILYFSSLSAYAFAFFAFCWAATFAVIGDYIPFAVLYALQAITIPLVVASKFLQILSSYKEGSTGQLSLISVALQFCGCLARVFTSVKETGDSLVIVTYVVSSIMNALPRLVYVRVVDYWKNVANDYKTVLVDLFEEAKQKPLKSTVFGLAFGVFAYAYKTNPSERDMLNALTERRQQMILIPNSIHNRATDREIASRTLYLDQHRLEHIDCFFFSLAVRRPHDRFVQLYLNQDVNLQDSWWKELWKNTIDVGAFGRWYSLNRAFQNYDINDEEFNENDQIQVENS
;
A
#
# COMPACT_ATOMS: atom_id res chain seq x y z
N MET A 1 -15.32 51.92 -32.82
CA MET A 1 -14.49 51.13 -31.89
C MET A 1 -15.28 50.62 -30.69
N THR A 2 -16.05 51.46 -29.97
CA THR A 2 -16.89 51.02 -28.82
C THR A 2 -18.02 50.07 -29.21
N THR A 3 -18.67 50.25 -30.35
CA THR A 3 -19.73 49.36 -30.87
C THR A 3 -19.22 47.99 -31.30
N GLU A 4 -18.02 47.93 -31.88
CA GLU A 4 -17.40 46.68 -32.35
C GLU A 4 -16.90 45.81 -31.19
N ILE A 5 -16.35 46.46 -30.15
CA ILE A 5 -15.99 45.82 -28.89
C ILE A 5 -17.24 45.31 -28.16
N ARG A 6 -18.35 46.08 -28.18
CA ARG A 6 -19.62 45.67 -27.59
C ARG A 6 -20.23 44.47 -28.31
N CYS A 7 -20.22 44.45 -29.65
CA CYS A 7 -20.68 43.30 -30.44
C CYS A 7 -19.82 42.05 -30.20
N LYS A 8 -18.49 42.20 -30.13
CA LYS A 8 -17.60 41.07 -29.80
C LYS A 8 -17.84 40.56 -28.38
N LEU A 9 -18.00 41.45 -27.42
CA LEU A 9 -18.30 41.09 -26.03
C LEU A 9 -19.66 40.39 -25.91
N ASP A 10 -20.68 40.87 -26.62
CA ASP A 10 -22.02 40.28 -26.64
C ASP A 10 -22.03 38.89 -27.29
N SER A 11 -21.27 38.71 -28.37
CA SER A 11 -21.08 37.39 -28.99
C SER A 11 -20.37 36.40 -28.05
N LEU A 12 -19.38 36.87 -27.29
CA LEU A 12 -18.63 36.05 -26.33
C LEU A 12 -19.45 35.75 -25.07
N MET A 13 -20.31 36.69 -24.65
CA MET A 13 -21.30 36.50 -23.59
C MET A 13 -22.33 35.44 -23.98
N HIS A 14 -22.83 35.44 -25.22
CA HIS A 14 -23.76 34.42 -25.71
C HIS A 14 -23.14 33.02 -25.90
N VAL A 15 -21.83 32.94 -26.15
CA VAL A 15 -21.09 31.67 -26.19
C VAL A 15 -20.97 31.04 -24.79
N LEU A 16 -20.79 31.86 -23.75
CA LEU A 16 -20.65 31.40 -22.37
C LEU A 16 -21.98 31.22 -21.63
N PHE A 17 -22.96 32.08 -21.92
CA PHE A 17 -24.30 32.11 -21.33
C PHE A 17 -25.35 31.82 -22.40
N PRO A 18 -25.69 30.55 -22.64
CA PRO A 18 -26.76 30.19 -23.56
C PRO A 18 -28.14 30.56 -23.00
N LYS A 19 -29.07 30.94 -23.88
CA LYS A 19 -30.48 31.28 -23.56
C LYS A 19 -30.59 32.48 -22.58
N ASN A 20 -31.66 32.53 -21.79
CA ASN A 20 -31.92 33.59 -20.80
C ASN A 20 -31.06 33.45 -19.52
N CYS A 21 -30.05 32.56 -19.50
CA CYS A 21 -29.23 32.34 -18.32
C CYS A 21 -28.36 33.55 -17.95
N PHE A 22 -28.03 34.41 -18.93
CA PHE A 22 -27.38 35.70 -18.66
C PHE A 22 -28.29 36.60 -17.81
N GLU A 23 -29.57 36.70 -18.17
CA GLU A 23 -30.53 37.50 -17.42
C GLU A 23 -30.80 36.92 -16.04
N GLU A 24 -30.95 35.60 -15.91
CA GLU A 24 -31.28 34.97 -14.63
C GLU A 24 -30.11 35.02 -13.63
N MET A 25 -28.87 34.77 -14.08
CA MET A 25 -27.71 34.72 -13.19
C MET A 25 -27.09 36.10 -12.91
N VAL A 26 -26.98 36.96 -13.94
CA VAL A 26 -26.27 38.23 -13.84
C VAL A 26 -27.22 39.39 -13.56
N ILE A 27 -28.40 39.42 -14.20
CA ILE A 27 -29.36 40.53 -14.05
C ILE A 27 -30.26 40.31 -12.82
N LYS A 28 -30.73 39.09 -12.58
CA LYS A 28 -31.58 38.74 -11.41
C LYS A 28 -30.79 38.24 -10.20
N PHE A 29 -29.46 38.21 -10.25
CA PHE A 29 -28.57 37.74 -9.18
C PHE A 29 -28.87 36.30 -8.68
N ASN A 30 -29.51 35.45 -9.48
CA ASN A 30 -29.78 34.06 -9.11
C ASN A 30 -28.63 33.13 -9.55
N VAL A 31 -27.45 33.35 -8.96
CA VAL A 31 -26.18 32.74 -9.39
C VAL A 31 -26.16 31.21 -9.25
N PHE A 32 -26.98 30.64 -8.36
CA PHE A 32 -27.03 29.20 -8.09
C PHE A 32 -28.25 28.49 -8.69
N HIS A 33 -28.89 29.06 -9.72
CA HIS A 33 -29.97 28.35 -10.40
C HIS A 33 -29.44 27.02 -10.98
N PRO A 34 -29.99 25.86 -10.58
CA PRO A 34 -29.36 24.54 -10.80
C PRO A 34 -29.14 24.20 -12.27
N GLU A 35 -30.04 24.64 -13.15
CA GLU A 35 -29.92 24.40 -14.58
C GLU A 35 -28.94 25.36 -15.29
N CYS A 36 -29.01 26.67 -15.01
CA CYS A 36 -28.17 27.67 -15.67
C CYS A 36 -26.71 27.58 -15.21
N ALA A 37 -26.45 27.36 -13.91
CA ALA A 37 -25.09 27.25 -13.40
C ALA A 37 -24.36 26.03 -13.99
N SER A 38 -25.03 24.87 -14.08
CA SER A 38 -24.42 23.66 -14.66
C SER A 38 -24.19 23.79 -16.17
N LEU A 39 -25.03 24.53 -16.88
CA LEU A 39 -24.90 24.78 -18.32
C LEU A 39 -23.77 25.77 -18.64
N VAL A 40 -23.66 26.87 -17.89
CA VAL A 40 -22.55 27.84 -18.02
C VAL A 40 -21.22 27.17 -17.67
N LEU A 41 -21.20 26.35 -16.60
CA LEU A 41 -20.01 25.57 -16.24
C LEU A 41 -19.60 24.60 -17.36
N SER A 42 -20.56 23.93 -18.00
CA SER A 42 -20.28 23.07 -19.16
C SER A 42 -19.63 23.85 -20.29
N ARG A 43 -20.17 25.02 -20.65
CA ARG A 43 -19.61 25.85 -21.73
C ARG A 43 -18.22 26.40 -21.41
N MET A 44 -17.97 26.79 -20.16
CA MET A 44 -16.63 27.18 -19.69
C MET A 44 -15.64 26.03 -19.79
N LEU A 45 -16.03 24.83 -19.33
CA LEU A 45 -15.18 23.65 -19.40
C LEU A 45 -14.95 23.22 -20.85
N GLY A 46 -15.98 23.22 -21.70
CA GLY A 46 -15.91 22.87 -23.11
C GLY A 46 -14.96 23.79 -23.88
N THR A 47 -15.13 25.11 -23.76
CA THR A 47 -14.22 26.09 -24.38
C THR A 47 -12.79 25.96 -23.86
N GLY A 48 -12.61 25.74 -22.55
CA GLY A 48 -11.31 25.46 -21.94
C GLY A 48 -10.65 24.19 -22.50
N ILE A 49 -11.41 23.10 -22.67
CA ILE A 49 -10.95 21.86 -23.28
C ILE A 49 -10.54 22.09 -24.74
N THR A 50 -11.32 22.83 -25.52
CA THR A 50 -10.98 23.13 -26.92
C THR A 50 -9.67 23.90 -27.03
N VAL A 51 -9.46 24.93 -26.20
CA VAL A 51 -8.21 25.69 -26.15
C VAL A 51 -7.04 24.82 -25.69
N ALA A 52 -7.24 23.98 -24.66
CA ALA A 52 -6.21 23.04 -24.21
C ALA A 52 -5.84 22.03 -25.29
N SER A 53 -6.82 21.49 -26.01
CA SER A 53 -6.64 20.54 -27.12
C SER A 53 -5.85 21.15 -28.29
N LEU A 54 -5.97 22.45 -28.54
CA LEU A 54 -5.14 23.16 -29.51
C LEU A 54 -3.66 23.21 -29.11
N MET A 55 -3.35 23.26 -27.81
CA MET A 55 -1.97 23.34 -27.32
C MET A 55 -1.33 21.98 -27.01
N LEU A 56 -2.14 20.93 -26.85
CA LEU A 56 -1.74 19.67 -26.24
C LEU A 56 -0.54 19.00 -26.92
N PHE A 57 -0.50 18.96 -28.25
CA PHE A 57 0.54 18.26 -29.01
C PHE A 57 1.58 19.20 -29.64
N ILE A 58 1.41 20.52 -29.51
CA ILE A 58 2.37 21.53 -30.03
C ILE A 58 3.79 21.32 -29.47
N PRO A 59 4.02 21.11 -28.16
CA PRO A 59 5.37 20.90 -27.64
C PRO A 59 6.06 19.67 -28.24
N GLN A 60 5.29 18.61 -28.53
CA GLN A 60 5.80 17.38 -29.14
C GLN A 60 6.15 17.59 -30.62
N ILE A 61 5.31 18.31 -31.37
CA ILE A 61 5.56 18.71 -32.76
C ILE A 61 6.88 19.49 -32.85
N ILE A 62 7.08 20.49 -31.99
CA ILE A 62 8.30 21.30 -31.96
C ILE A 62 9.53 20.44 -31.64
N LYS A 63 9.43 19.57 -30.63
CA LYS A 63 10.54 18.68 -30.24
C LYS A 63 11.01 17.79 -31.39
N ILE A 64 10.08 17.15 -32.11
CA ILE A 64 10.43 16.27 -33.25
C ILE A 64 11.09 17.09 -34.36
N HIS A 65 10.54 18.27 -34.66
CA HIS A 65 11.09 19.13 -35.69
C HIS A 65 12.52 19.60 -35.36
N MET A 66 12.76 19.99 -34.10
CA MET A 66 14.08 20.44 -33.64
C MET A 66 15.08 19.29 -33.59
N ALA A 67 14.66 18.09 -33.16
CA ALA A 67 15.52 16.91 -33.09
C ALA A 67 15.78 16.27 -34.46
N ARG A 68 14.99 16.61 -35.49
CA ARG A 68 15.05 16.00 -36.84
C ARG A 68 15.00 14.47 -36.81
N SER A 69 14.37 13.89 -35.78
CA SER A 69 14.28 12.45 -35.57
C SER A 69 13.09 12.11 -34.68
N GLY A 70 12.40 11.01 -35.00
CA GLY A 70 11.33 10.43 -34.19
C GLY A 70 11.80 9.36 -33.19
N ALA A 71 13.12 9.23 -32.96
CA ALA A 71 13.68 8.21 -32.08
C ALA A 71 13.13 8.33 -30.65
N GLY A 72 12.61 7.23 -30.11
CA GLY A 72 11.99 7.16 -28.77
C GLY A 72 10.46 7.31 -28.75
N ILE A 73 9.82 7.60 -29.90
CA ILE A 73 8.35 7.66 -30.01
C ILE A 73 7.86 6.46 -30.82
N SER A 74 6.95 5.66 -30.27
CA SER A 74 6.39 4.50 -30.96
C SER A 74 5.42 4.92 -32.07
N LEU A 75 5.79 4.64 -33.32
CA LEU A 75 4.96 4.91 -34.49
C LEU A 75 3.61 4.17 -34.40
N SER A 76 3.61 2.92 -33.96
CA SER A 76 2.40 2.10 -33.84
C SER A 76 1.41 2.69 -32.83
N ALA A 77 1.90 3.19 -31.70
CA ALA A 77 1.05 3.85 -30.70
C ALA A 77 0.41 5.14 -31.25
N GLN A 78 1.17 5.92 -32.03
CA GLN A 78 0.69 7.15 -32.64
C GLN A 78 -0.35 6.89 -33.75
N LEU A 79 -0.17 5.84 -34.55
CA LEU A 79 -1.14 5.42 -35.57
C LEU A 79 -2.46 4.93 -34.95
N LEU A 80 -2.40 4.12 -33.89
CA LEU A 80 -3.59 3.70 -33.16
C LEU A 80 -4.31 4.90 -32.52
N GLY A 81 -3.55 5.85 -31.96
CA GLY A 81 -4.09 7.09 -31.42
C GLY A 81 -4.79 7.95 -32.47
N LEU A 82 -4.21 8.05 -33.67
CA LEU A 82 -4.82 8.76 -34.80
C LEU A 82 -6.11 8.09 -35.27
N LEU A 83 -6.13 6.76 -35.43
CA LEU A 83 -7.34 6.04 -35.82
C LEU A 83 -8.49 6.28 -34.84
N SER A 84 -8.19 6.22 -33.53
CA SER A 84 -9.18 6.51 -32.49
C SER A 84 -9.70 7.94 -32.56
N CYS A 85 -8.82 8.94 -32.72
CA CYS A 85 -9.24 10.34 -32.81
C CYS A 85 -10.03 10.63 -34.09
N PHE A 86 -9.63 10.03 -35.22
CA PHE A 86 -10.30 10.19 -36.50
C PHE A 86 -11.69 9.56 -36.48
N ALA A 87 -11.84 8.36 -35.91
CA ALA A 87 -13.15 7.72 -35.70
C ALA A 87 -14.11 8.62 -34.90
N THR A 88 -13.62 9.19 -33.78
CA THR A 88 -14.43 10.09 -32.96
C THR A 88 -14.73 11.42 -33.65
N ALA A 89 -13.79 12.00 -34.39
CA ALA A 89 -14.03 13.22 -35.16
C ALA A 89 -15.05 13.00 -36.28
N ALA A 90 -14.94 11.89 -37.03
CA ALA A 90 -15.87 11.56 -38.11
C ALA A 90 -17.29 11.29 -37.59
N TYR A 91 -17.42 10.57 -36.47
CA TYR A 91 -18.71 10.34 -35.81
C TYR A 91 -19.33 11.63 -35.26
N SER A 92 -18.51 12.51 -34.68
CA SER A 92 -19.01 13.77 -34.11
C SER A 92 -19.42 14.76 -35.20
N TYR A 93 -18.73 14.75 -36.34
CA TYR A 93 -19.07 15.55 -37.53
C TYR A 93 -20.48 15.23 -38.05
N THR A 94 -20.81 13.95 -38.23
CA THR A 94 -22.12 13.54 -38.75
C THR A 94 -23.26 13.85 -37.78
N ASN A 95 -22.99 13.86 -36.49
CA ASN A 95 -23.93 14.28 -35.46
C ASN A 95 -23.99 15.81 -35.23
N ASN A 96 -23.34 16.62 -36.08
CA ASN A 96 -23.27 18.08 -35.99
C ASN A 96 -22.58 18.64 -34.73
N PHE A 97 -21.80 17.82 -34.02
CA PHE A 97 -21.02 18.25 -32.85
C PHE A 97 -19.54 18.37 -33.22
N TRP A 98 -19.15 19.54 -33.72
CA TRP A 98 -17.78 19.83 -34.12
C TRP A 98 -16.95 20.20 -32.88
N GLY A 99 -16.42 19.16 -32.21
CA GLY A 99 -15.75 19.29 -30.92
C GLY A 99 -14.25 19.56 -30.98
N ASP A 100 -13.59 19.38 -29.83
CA ASP A 100 -12.15 19.49 -29.62
C ASP A 100 -11.34 18.42 -30.39
N THR A 101 -11.97 17.28 -30.70
CA THR A 101 -11.32 16.13 -31.32
C THR A 101 -10.79 16.41 -32.72
N LEU A 102 -11.41 17.32 -33.49
CA LEU A 102 -10.93 17.70 -34.82
C LEU A 102 -9.55 18.37 -34.76
N PHE A 103 -9.36 19.29 -33.81
CA PHE A 103 -8.09 19.97 -33.61
C PHE A 103 -6.98 19.01 -33.17
N VAL A 104 -7.33 18.02 -32.36
CA VAL A 104 -6.39 16.96 -31.94
C VAL A 104 -6.03 16.06 -33.11
N ALA A 105 -6.99 15.67 -33.94
CA ALA A 105 -6.75 14.82 -35.10
C ALA A 105 -5.76 15.47 -36.09
N ILE A 106 -5.92 16.77 -36.38
CA ILE A 106 -4.99 17.53 -37.24
C ILE A 106 -3.56 17.48 -36.67
N GLN A 107 -3.38 17.75 -35.37
CA GLN A 107 -2.07 17.70 -34.74
C GLN A 107 -1.45 16.29 -34.76
N MET A 108 -2.26 15.24 -34.60
CA MET A 108 -1.80 13.85 -34.67
C MET A 108 -1.32 13.47 -36.07
N VAL A 109 -2.02 13.92 -37.13
CA VAL A 109 -1.57 13.73 -38.52
C VAL A 109 -0.20 14.38 -38.73
N ILE A 110 -0.02 15.61 -38.23
CA ILE A 110 1.26 16.34 -38.33
C ILE A 110 2.39 15.57 -37.61
N ILE A 111 2.14 15.01 -36.42
CA ILE A 111 3.15 14.23 -35.70
C ILE A 111 3.53 12.97 -36.48
N VAL A 112 2.55 12.17 -36.93
CA VAL A 112 2.83 10.94 -37.68
C VAL A 112 3.60 11.26 -38.97
N MET A 113 3.19 12.32 -39.67
CA MET A 113 3.86 12.78 -40.88
C MET A 113 5.32 13.15 -40.60
N GLN A 114 5.61 13.88 -39.52
CA GLN A 114 6.98 14.21 -39.14
C GLN A 114 7.82 12.99 -38.76
N ILE A 115 7.24 12.03 -38.03
CA ILE A 115 7.93 10.78 -37.67
C ILE A 115 8.29 9.98 -38.93
N LEU A 116 7.37 9.85 -39.89
CA LEU A 116 7.62 9.15 -41.15
C LEU A 116 8.63 9.90 -42.03
N TYR A 117 8.54 11.23 -42.09
CA TYR A 117 9.41 12.07 -42.91
C TYR A 117 10.88 12.05 -42.44
N PHE A 118 11.12 12.05 -41.12
CA PHE A 118 12.47 11.99 -40.54
C PHE A 118 12.99 10.56 -40.34
N SER A 119 12.26 9.55 -40.81
CA SER A 119 12.68 8.14 -40.79
C SER A 119 13.12 7.67 -42.18
N SER A 120 13.67 6.45 -42.27
CA SER A 120 13.99 5.79 -43.55
C SER A 120 12.76 5.52 -44.43
N LEU A 121 11.56 5.76 -43.90
CA LEU A 121 10.25 5.55 -44.52
C LEU A 121 9.64 6.85 -45.11
N SER A 122 10.47 7.86 -45.42
CA SER A 122 10.00 9.17 -45.90
C SER A 122 9.09 9.12 -47.14
N ALA A 123 9.27 8.11 -48.01
CA ALA A 123 8.41 7.87 -49.17
C ALA A 123 6.94 7.61 -48.81
N TYR A 124 6.67 7.01 -47.64
CA TYR A 124 5.32 6.73 -47.17
C TYR A 124 4.63 7.95 -46.55
N ALA A 125 5.35 9.03 -46.22
CA ALA A 125 4.76 10.21 -45.59
C ALA A 125 3.74 10.91 -46.51
N PHE A 126 4.03 11.00 -47.81
CA PHE A 126 3.11 11.58 -48.79
C PHE A 126 1.88 10.69 -49.02
N ALA A 127 2.10 9.37 -49.13
CA ALA A 127 1.01 8.40 -49.26
C ALA A 127 0.08 8.44 -48.05
N PHE A 128 0.64 8.58 -46.84
CA PHE A 128 -0.12 8.72 -45.60
C PHE A 128 -0.94 10.02 -45.56
N PHE A 129 -0.36 11.15 -45.99
CA PHE A 129 -1.09 12.41 -46.08
C PHE A 129 -2.25 12.32 -47.08
N ALA A 130 -2.00 11.76 -48.27
CA ALA A 130 -3.03 11.52 -49.28
C ALA A 130 -4.14 10.60 -48.76
N PHE A 131 -3.81 9.56 -47.99
CA PHE A 131 -4.78 8.69 -47.35
C PHE A 131 -5.64 9.44 -46.32
N CYS A 132 -5.03 10.23 -45.42
CA CYS A 132 -5.77 11.01 -44.43
C CYS A 132 -6.70 12.04 -45.09
N TRP A 133 -6.22 12.67 -46.17
CA TRP A 133 -6.98 13.62 -46.97
C TRP A 133 -8.16 12.96 -47.69
N ALA A 134 -7.95 11.82 -48.33
CA ALA A 134 -9.00 11.03 -48.96
C ALA A 134 -10.03 10.53 -47.94
N ALA A 135 -9.61 10.06 -46.77
CA ALA A 135 -10.49 9.63 -45.70
C ALA A 135 -11.37 10.79 -45.19
N THR A 136 -10.80 11.99 -45.06
CA THR A 136 -11.55 13.19 -44.65
C THR A 136 -12.60 13.57 -45.70
N PHE A 137 -12.24 13.54 -46.99
CA PHE A 137 -13.18 13.79 -48.08
C PHE A 137 -14.30 12.74 -48.15
N ALA A 138 -13.98 11.47 -47.88
CA ALA A 138 -14.99 10.41 -47.85
C ALA A 138 -16.03 10.63 -46.74
N VAL A 139 -15.61 11.17 -45.59
CA VAL A 139 -16.52 11.53 -44.48
C VAL A 139 -17.35 12.76 -44.82
N ILE A 140 -16.73 13.84 -45.33
CA ILE A 140 -17.43 15.09 -45.66
C ILE A 140 -18.42 14.90 -46.82
N GLY A 141 -18.07 14.06 -47.80
CA GLY A 141 -18.92 13.74 -48.94
C GLY A 141 -20.00 12.69 -48.67
N ASP A 142 -20.22 12.31 -47.40
CA ASP A 142 -21.21 11.31 -46.97
C ASP A 142 -21.09 9.95 -47.69
N TYR A 143 -19.89 9.60 -48.18
CA TYR A 143 -19.64 8.33 -48.87
C TYR A 143 -19.60 7.13 -47.90
N ILE A 144 -19.40 7.37 -46.61
CA ILE A 144 -19.31 6.35 -45.57
C ILE A 144 -20.64 6.30 -44.81
N PRO A 145 -21.35 5.15 -44.77
CA PRO A 145 -22.61 5.05 -44.05
C PRO A 145 -22.41 5.18 -42.55
N PHE A 146 -23.39 5.79 -41.87
CA PHE A 146 -23.36 6.04 -40.43
C PHE A 146 -23.07 4.78 -39.58
N ALA A 147 -23.55 3.60 -40.01
CA ALA A 147 -23.30 2.34 -39.33
C ALA A 147 -21.80 1.99 -39.20
N VAL A 148 -21.00 2.32 -40.23
CA VAL A 148 -19.56 2.10 -40.22
C VAL A 148 -18.87 3.06 -39.26
N LEU A 149 -19.29 4.34 -39.24
CA LEU A 149 -18.76 5.34 -38.31
C LEU A 149 -19.10 5.01 -36.85
N TYR A 150 -20.32 4.55 -36.59
CA TYR A 150 -20.74 4.07 -35.27
C TYR A 150 -19.92 2.87 -34.80
N ALA A 151 -19.70 1.88 -35.68
CA ALA A 151 -18.86 0.72 -35.37
C ALA A 151 -17.40 1.12 -35.08
N LEU A 152 -16.84 2.03 -35.89
CA LEU A 152 -15.51 2.59 -35.64
C LEU A 152 -15.44 3.26 -34.26
N GLN A 153 -16.44 4.08 -33.93
CA GLN A 153 -16.52 4.74 -32.62
C GLN A 153 -16.64 3.72 -31.48
N ALA A 154 -17.43 2.66 -31.63
CA ALA A 154 -17.55 1.60 -30.62
C ALA A 154 -16.23 0.85 -30.38
N ILE A 155 -15.44 0.63 -31.45
CA ILE A 155 -14.12 -0.02 -31.38
C ILE A 155 -13.08 0.87 -30.68
N THR A 156 -13.28 2.19 -30.59
CA THR A 156 -12.34 3.07 -29.87
C THR A 156 -12.27 2.74 -28.37
N ILE A 157 -13.36 2.26 -27.76
CA ILE A 157 -13.43 1.91 -26.35
C ILE A 157 -12.41 0.80 -25.99
N PRO A 158 -12.43 -0.39 -26.60
CA PRO A 158 -11.43 -1.43 -26.32
C PRO A 158 -10.02 -1.02 -26.74
N LEU A 159 -9.85 -0.20 -27.79
CA LEU A 159 -8.53 0.30 -28.19
C LEU A 159 -7.89 1.21 -27.13
N VAL A 160 -8.68 2.12 -26.53
CA VAL A 160 -8.20 3.00 -25.46
C VAL A 160 -7.84 2.19 -24.23
N VAL A 161 -8.67 1.20 -23.86
CA VAL A 161 -8.38 0.30 -22.73
C VAL A 161 -7.08 -0.48 -22.97
N ALA A 162 -6.92 -1.08 -24.15
CA ALA A 162 -5.69 -1.81 -24.51
C ALA A 162 -4.45 -0.91 -24.51
N SER A 163 -4.56 0.30 -25.05
CA SER A 163 -3.46 1.28 -25.07
C SER A 163 -3.03 1.68 -23.65
N LYS A 164 -3.98 1.95 -22.74
CA LYS A 164 -3.67 2.30 -21.35
C LYS A 164 -3.11 1.11 -20.58
N PHE A 165 -3.61 -0.10 -20.83
CA PHE A 165 -3.08 -1.32 -20.25
C PHE A 165 -1.62 -1.57 -20.65
N LEU A 166 -1.30 -1.42 -21.94
CA LEU A 166 0.08 -1.54 -22.43
C LEU A 166 1.02 -0.49 -21.83
N GLN A 167 0.55 0.76 -21.62
CA GLN A 167 1.31 1.82 -20.95
C GLN A 167 1.60 1.50 -19.47
N ILE A 168 0.68 0.82 -18.78
CA ILE A 168 0.89 0.35 -17.40
C ILE A 168 1.92 -0.78 -17.38
N LEU A 169 1.83 -1.73 -18.31
CA LEU A 169 2.77 -2.84 -18.40
C LEU A 169 4.19 -2.38 -18.75
N SER A 170 4.35 -1.43 -19.67
CA SER A 170 5.66 -0.87 -19.98
C SER A 170 6.24 -0.12 -18.77
N SER A 171 5.41 0.63 -18.04
CA SER A 171 5.82 1.29 -16.79
C SER A 171 6.24 0.29 -15.71
N TYR A 172 5.61 -0.89 -15.65
CA TYR A 172 5.99 -1.95 -14.72
C TYR A 172 7.33 -2.59 -15.07
N LYS A 173 7.58 -2.82 -16.37
CA LYS A 173 8.83 -3.40 -16.87
C LYS A 173 10.03 -2.46 -16.70
N GLU A 174 9.81 -1.15 -16.78
CA GLU A 174 10.89 -0.17 -16.67
C GLU A 174 11.32 0.14 -15.23
N GLY A 175 10.59 -0.36 -14.22
CA GLY A 175 10.99 -0.29 -12.80
C GLY A 175 11.09 1.12 -12.20
N SER A 176 11.01 2.16 -13.03
CA SER A 176 11.01 3.56 -12.66
C SER A 176 9.70 4.18 -13.09
N THR A 177 8.85 4.47 -12.13
CA THR A 177 7.67 5.32 -12.29
C THR A 177 8.00 6.78 -12.59
N GLY A 178 9.30 7.10 -12.69
CA GLY A 178 9.88 8.40 -12.41
C GLY A 178 9.70 9.50 -13.47
N GLN A 179 8.77 9.38 -14.43
CA GLN A 179 8.53 10.46 -15.40
C GLN A 179 7.12 11.01 -15.49
N LEU A 180 6.07 10.30 -15.03
CA LEU A 180 4.74 10.92 -15.04
C LEU A 180 4.43 11.47 -13.66
N SER A 181 4.51 12.80 -13.55
CA SER A 181 4.19 13.53 -12.33
C SER A 181 2.75 13.22 -11.87
N LEU A 182 2.54 13.21 -10.55
CA LEU A 182 1.19 13.14 -9.94
C LEU A 182 0.25 14.19 -10.55
N ILE A 183 0.80 15.36 -10.91
CA ILE A 183 0.11 16.47 -11.57
C ILE A 183 -0.43 16.05 -12.94
N SER A 184 0.38 15.38 -13.77
CA SER A 184 -0.04 14.91 -15.09
C SER A 184 -1.17 13.88 -15.01
N VAL A 185 -1.15 13.01 -13.99
CA VAL A 185 -2.20 12.02 -13.74
C VAL A 185 -3.49 12.71 -13.29
N ALA A 186 -3.38 13.66 -12.35
CA ALA A 186 -4.52 14.44 -11.87
C ALA A 186 -5.16 15.26 -12.99
N LEU A 187 -4.35 15.88 -13.86
CA LEU A 187 -4.82 16.67 -15.00
C LEU A 187 -5.52 15.78 -16.04
N GLN A 188 -4.99 14.59 -16.33
CA GLN A 188 -5.62 13.63 -17.24
C GLN A 188 -6.97 13.14 -16.70
N PHE A 189 -7.06 12.88 -15.39
CA PHE A 189 -8.30 12.49 -14.73
C PHE A 189 -9.34 13.62 -14.75
N CYS A 190 -8.96 14.82 -14.34
CA CYS A 190 -9.83 15.99 -14.36
C CYS A 190 -10.31 16.32 -15.78
N GLY A 191 -9.43 16.19 -16.78
CA GLY A 191 -9.78 16.40 -18.19
C GLY A 191 -10.75 15.34 -18.73
N CYS A 192 -10.68 14.08 -18.28
CA CYS A 192 -11.66 13.07 -18.65
C CYS A 192 -13.00 13.30 -17.93
N LEU A 193 -12.99 13.68 -16.65
CA LEU A 193 -14.21 14.06 -15.92
C LEU A 193 -14.92 15.27 -16.55
N ALA A 194 -14.15 16.29 -16.92
CA ALA A 194 -14.68 17.47 -17.60
C ALA A 194 -15.35 17.07 -18.93
N ARG A 195 -14.73 16.18 -19.72
CA ARG A 195 -15.35 15.65 -20.95
C ARG A 195 -16.62 14.82 -20.70
N VAL A 196 -16.66 14.00 -19.65
CA VAL A 196 -17.89 13.30 -19.25
C VAL A 196 -18.99 14.32 -18.93
N PHE A 197 -18.69 15.33 -18.13
CA PHE A 197 -19.66 16.36 -17.74
C PHE A 197 -20.17 17.17 -18.94
N THR A 198 -19.28 17.64 -19.81
CA THR A 198 -19.66 18.39 -21.00
C THR A 198 -20.44 17.54 -22.00
N SER A 199 -20.06 16.27 -22.21
CA SER A 199 -20.80 15.37 -23.11
C SER A 199 -22.20 15.06 -22.60
N VAL A 200 -22.38 14.89 -21.27
CA VAL A 200 -23.71 14.70 -20.66
C VAL A 200 -24.59 15.95 -20.84
N LYS A 201 -24.00 17.15 -20.71
CA LYS A 201 -24.76 18.41 -20.73
C LYS A 201 -24.99 18.99 -22.13
N GLU A 202 -24.08 18.76 -23.08
CA GLU A 202 -24.12 19.37 -24.43
C GLU A 202 -24.54 18.41 -25.52
N THR A 203 -24.14 17.13 -25.45
CA THR A 203 -24.36 16.15 -26.54
C THR A 203 -25.48 15.18 -26.20
N GLY A 204 -25.51 14.64 -24.97
CA GLY A 204 -26.47 13.62 -24.54
C GLY A 204 -26.26 12.24 -25.18
N ASP A 205 -25.14 12.01 -25.87
CA ASP A 205 -24.84 10.76 -26.56
C ASP A 205 -24.16 9.73 -25.66
N SER A 206 -24.86 8.64 -25.37
CA SER A 206 -24.42 7.54 -24.52
C SER A 206 -23.09 6.91 -24.96
N LEU A 207 -22.80 6.82 -26.27
CA LEU A 207 -21.61 6.13 -26.76
C LEU A 207 -20.32 6.89 -26.43
N VAL A 208 -20.33 8.21 -26.66
CA VAL A 208 -19.21 9.10 -26.35
C VAL A 208 -19.02 9.24 -24.84
N ILE A 209 -20.13 9.35 -24.10
CA ILE A 209 -20.10 9.39 -22.62
C ILE A 209 -19.45 8.13 -22.06
N VAL A 210 -19.88 6.94 -22.48
CA VAL A 210 -19.30 5.66 -22.02
C VAL A 210 -17.80 5.59 -22.32
N THR A 211 -17.38 6.07 -23.49
CA THR A 211 -15.95 6.10 -23.87
C THR A 211 -15.11 6.94 -22.89
N TYR A 212 -15.59 8.12 -22.51
CA TYR A 212 -14.89 8.98 -21.54
C TYR A 212 -15.00 8.49 -20.09
N VAL A 213 -16.10 7.83 -19.72
CA VAL A 213 -16.25 7.19 -18.39
C VAL A 213 -15.24 6.05 -18.24
N VAL A 214 -15.18 5.14 -19.22
CA VAL A 214 -14.20 4.04 -19.23
C VAL A 214 -12.77 4.58 -19.20
N SER A 215 -12.50 5.63 -19.97
CA SER A 215 -11.20 6.32 -19.95
C SER A 215 -10.85 6.92 -18.59
N SER A 216 -11.83 7.52 -17.89
CA SER A 216 -11.65 8.11 -16.56
C SER A 216 -11.27 7.05 -15.52
N ILE A 217 -11.96 5.91 -15.53
CA ILE A 217 -11.72 4.79 -14.62
C ILE A 217 -10.31 4.22 -14.83
N MET A 218 -9.91 4.00 -16.10
CA MET A 218 -8.60 3.46 -16.44
C MET A 218 -7.45 4.42 -16.12
N ASN A 219 -7.68 5.74 -16.17
CA ASN A 219 -6.67 6.74 -15.80
C ASN A 219 -6.53 6.91 -14.27
N ALA A 220 -7.60 6.72 -13.49
CA ALA A 220 -7.61 6.98 -12.05
C ALA A 220 -7.04 5.83 -11.19
N LEU A 221 -7.49 4.60 -11.44
CA LEU A 221 -7.32 3.51 -10.47
C LEU A 221 -5.90 2.95 -10.37
N PRO A 222 -5.20 2.61 -11.47
CA PRO A 222 -3.93 1.88 -11.35
C PRO A 222 -2.76 2.75 -10.88
N ARG A 223 -2.80 4.06 -11.19
CA ARG A 223 -1.66 4.95 -11.03
C ARG A 223 -1.61 5.65 -9.67
N LEU A 224 -2.77 5.99 -9.10
CA LEU A 224 -2.86 6.56 -7.75
C LEU A 224 -2.43 5.56 -6.67
N VAL A 225 -2.84 4.29 -6.82
CA VAL A 225 -2.46 3.21 -5.91
C VAL A 225 -0.96 2.93 -6.01
N TYR A 226 -0.43 2.86 -7.23
CA TYR A 226 0.99 2.56 -7.44
C TYR A 226 1.92 3.65 -6.84
N VAL A 227 1.63 4.94 -7.07
CA VAL A 227 2.48 6.03 -6.56
C VAL A 227 2.50 6.05 -5.02
N ARG A 228 1.34 5.89 -4.37
CA ARG A 228 1.26 5.86 -2.90
C ARG A 228 2.02 4.69 -2.30
N VAL A 229 1.94 3.51 -2.92
CA VAL A 229 2.60 2.30 -2.41
C VAL A 229 4.11 2.40 -2.61
N VAL A 230 4.58 2.82 -3.79
CA VAL A 230 6.03 2.90 -4.07
C VAL A 230 6.70 3.99 -3.24
N ASP A 231 6.09 5.16 -3.09
CA ASP A 231 6.65 6.23 -2.27
C ASP A 231 6.69 5.84 -0.79
N TYR A 232 5.66 5.14 -0.29
CA TYR A 232 5.64 4.60 1.07
C TYR A 232 6.80 3.64 1.32
N TRP A 233 7.01 2.65 0.45
CA TRP A 233 8.10 1.67 0.61
C TRP A 233 9.49 2.32 0.48
N LYS A 234 9.66 3.32 -0.39
CA LYS A 234 10.91 4.07 -0.50
C LYS A 234 11.21 4.88 0.76
N ASN A 235 10.20 5.54 1.32
CA ASN A 235 10.37 6.31 2.56
C ASN A 235 10.72 5.38 3.73
N VAL A 236 10.00 4.26 3.86
CA VAL A 236 10.30 3.25 4.88
C VAL A 236 11.74 2.73 4.74
N ALA A 237 12.19 2.40 3.52
CA ALA A 237 13.55 1.95 3.29
C ALA A 237 14.61 3.02 3.64
N ASN A 238 14.34 4.29 3.31
CA ASN A 238 15.22 5.40 3.66
C ASN A 238 15.27 5.65 5.17
N ASP A 239 14.15 5.53 5.88
CA ASP A 239 14.10 5.69 7.34
C ASP A 239 14.93 4.59 8.02
N TYR A 240 14.77 3.33 7.62
CA TYR A 240 15.60 2.23 8.14
C TYR A 240 17.09 2.41 7.82
N LYS A 241 17.42 2.87 6.61
CA LYS A 241 18.80 3.16 6.24
C LYS A 241 19.40 4.27 7.11
N THR A 242 18.64 5.33 7.36
CA THR A 242 19.07 6.47 8.19
C THR A 242 19.35 6.01 9.61
N VAL A 243 18.44 5.24 10.21
CA VAL A 243 18.63 4.66 11.55
C VAL A 243 19.90 3.80 11.61
N LEU A 244 20.19 2.99 10.59
CA LEU A 244 21.41 2.17 10.56
C LEU A 244 22.69 3.02 10.45
N VAL A 245 22.67 4.09 9.66
CA VAL A 245 23.80 5.01 9.54
C VAL A 245 24.03 5.74 10.86
N ASP A 246 22.96 6.24 11.49
CA ASP A 246 23.03 6.94 12.78
C ASP A 246 23.56 6.02 13.88
N LEU A 247 23.11 4.76 13.93
CA LEU A 247 23.63 3.75 14.87
C LEU A 247 25.13 3.50 14.68
N PHE A 248 25.60 3.44 13.43
CA PHE A 248 27.01 3.24 13.13
C PHE A 248 27.86 4.46 13.49
N GLU A 249 27.38 5.66 13.19
CA GLU A 249 28.04 6.91 13.57
C GLU A 249 28.10 7.06 15.09
N GLU A 250 27.02 6.74 15.81
CA GLU A 250 27.01 6.78 17.27
C GLU A 250 27.96 5.75 17.90
N ALA A 251 28.04 4.54 17.32
CA ALA A 251 29.01 3.53 17.72
C ALA A 251 30.46 3.99 17.54
N LYS A 252 30.75 4.75 16.48
CA LYS A 252 32.07 5.34 16.24
C LYS A 252 32.39 6.48 17.21
N GLN A 253 31.41 7.32 17.55
CA GLN A 253 31.59 8.46 18.44
C GLN A 253 31.73 8.06 19.92
N LYS A 254 31.00 7.04 20.38
CA LYS A 254 30.93 6.64 21.79
C LYS A 254 31.13 5.12 21.97
N PRO A 255 32.35 4.60 21.73
CA PRO A 255 32.60 3.16 21.71
C PRO A 255 32.25 2.48 23.03
N LEU A 256 32.56 3.11 24.17
CA LEU A 256 32.28 2.53 25.49
C LEU A 256 30.77 2.33 25.72
N LYS A 257 29.93 3.32 25.37
CA LYS A 257 28.48 3.21 25.56
C LYS A 257 27.89 2.14 24.64
N SER A 258 28.28 2.12 23.36
CA SER A 258 27.79 1.14 22.39
C SER A 258 28.26 -0.29 22.71
N THR A 259 29.47 -0.47 23.25
CA THR A 259 29.92 -1.78 23.75
C THR A 259 29.07 -2.25 24.93
N VAL A 260 28.74 -1.37 25.88
CA VAL A 260 27.86 -1.72 27.02
C VAL A 260 26.46 -2.09 26.55
N PHE A 261 25.85 -1.31 25.65
CA PHE A 261 24.53 -1.62 25.10
C PHE A 261 24.54 -2.90 24.23
N GLY A 262 25.58 -3.11 23.44
CA GLY A 262 25.74 -4.32 22.63
C GLY A 262 25.91 -5.58 23.49
N LEU A 263 26.70 -5.52 24.56
CA LEU A 263 26.82 -6.60 25.54
C LEU A 263 25.50 -6.88 26.23
N ALA A 264 24.79 -5.83 26.68
CA ALA A 264 23.48 -5.98 27.30
C ALA A 264 22.48 -6.66 26.35
N PHE A 265 22.41 -6.20 25.09
CA PHE A 265 21.56 -6.80 24.07
C PHE A 265 21.93 -8.27 23.80
N GLY A 266 23.24 -8.58 23.73
CA GLY A 266 23.73 -9.96 23.58
C GLY A 266 23.32 -10.86 24.75
N VAL A 267 23.42 -10.37 25.99
CA VAL A 267 22.98 -11.10 27.19
C VAL A 267 21.47 -11.32 27.17
N PHE A 268 20.67 -10.31 26.84
CA PHE A 268 19.21 -10.45 26.73
C PHE A 268 18.80 -11.39 25.60
N ALA A 269 19.46 -11.33 24.44
CA ALA A 269 19.22 -12.25 23.33
C ALA A 269 19.59 -13.69 23.69
N TYR A 270 20.70 -13.88 24.42
CA TYR A 270 21.07 -15.19 24.96
C TYR A 270 20.06 -15.69 25.99
N ALA A 271 19.64 -14.83 26.92
CA ALA A 271 18.62 -15.15 27.94
C ALA A 271 17.28 -15.53 27.29
N TYR A 272 16.83 -14.79 26.26
CA TYR A 272 15.62 -15.11 25.49
C TYR A 272 15.73 -16.47 24.79
N LYS A 273 16.85 -16.72 24.11
CA LYS A 273 17.05 -18.00 23.40
C LYS A 273 17.17 -19.20 24.33
N THR A 274 17.70 -19.01 25.53
CA THR A 274 17.91 -20.06 26.53
C THR A 274 16.83 -20.07 27.61
N ASN A 275 15.73 -19.35 27.41
CA ASN A 275 14.64 -19.31 28.37
C ASN A 275 13.93 -20.68 28.43
N PRO A 276 13.90 -21.39 29.57
CA PRO A 276 13.31 -22.72 29.65
C PRO A 276 11.79 -22.66 29.47
N SER A 277 11.28 -23.55 28.61
CA SER A 277 9.84 -23.71 28.36
C SER A 277 9.17 -24.58 29.43
N GLU A 278 7.84 -24.62 29.44
CA GLU A 278 7.06 -25.54 30.30
C GLU A 278 7.49 -27.00 30.10
N ARG A 279 7.80 -27.41 28.86
CA ARG A 279 8.29 -28.77 28.56
C ARG A 279 9.64 -29.04 29.22
N ASP A 280 10.54 -28.06 29.21
CA ASP A 280 11.85 -28.20 29.84
C ASP A 280 11.73 -28.29 31.36
N MET A 281 10.76 -27.60 31.96
CA MET A 281 10.42 -27.74 33.38
C MET A 281 9.97 -29.16 33.73
N LEU A 282 9.05 -29.71 32.95
CA LEU A 282 8.51 -31.06 33.17
C LEU A 282 9.57 -32.14 32.93
N ASN A 283 10.39 -31.98 31.88
CA ASN A 283 11.51 -32.88 31.59
C ASN A 283 12.53 -32.87 32.73
N ALA A 284 12.93 -31.68 33.20
CA ALA A 284 13.85 -31.55 34.33
C ALA A 284 13.30 -32.22 35.60
N LEU A 285 12.02 -32.02 35.93
CA LEU A 285 11.41 -32.65 37.09
C LEU A 285 11.38 -34.19 36.95
N THR A 286 11.11 -34.70 35.76
CA THR A 286 11.09 -36.14 35.47
C THR A 286 12.47 -36.77 35.59
N GLU A 287 13.50 -36.13 35.01
CA GLU A 287 14.89 -36.58 35.11
C GLU A 287 15.37 -36.61 36.57
N ARG A 288 15.06 -35.57 37.33
CA ARG A 288 15.36 -35.47 38.77
C ARG A 288 14.67 -36.56 39.60
N ARG A 289 13.41 -36.88 39.30
CA ARG A 289 12.72 -38.04 39.92
C ARG A 289 13.42 -39.35 39.61
N GLN A 290 13.81 -39.56 38.35
CA GLN A 290 14.52 -40.78 37.95
C GLN A 290 15.85 -40.91 38.69
N GLN A 291 16.59 -39.83 38.88
CA GLN A 291 17.84 -39.83 39.66
C GLN A 291 17.62 -40.28 41.10
N MET A 292 16.56 -39.83 41.78
CA MET A 292 16.26 -40.28 43.14
C MET A 292 15.88 -41.76 43.21
N ILE A 293 15.13 -42.26 42.23
CA ILE A 293 14.72 -43.68 42.17
C ILE A 293 15.92 -44.63 42.08
N LEU A 294 17.02 -44.19 41.47
CA LEU A 294 18.24 -45.00 41.33
C LEU A 294 19.01 -45.17 42.65
N ILE A 295 18.71 -44.35 43.66
CA ILE A 295 19.39 -44.35 44.94
C ILE A 295 18.50 -45.04 45.99
N PRO A 296 19.06 -45.85 46.91
CA PRO A 296 18.30 -46.41 48.02
C PRO A 296 17.73 -45.31 48.95
N ASN A 297 16.49 -45.50 49.41
CA ASN A 297 15.80 -44.55 50.29
C ASN A 297 16.55 -44.25 51.62
N SER A 298 17.50 -45.09 52.04
CA SER A 298 18.27 -44.91 53.27
C SER A 298 19.25 -43.73 53.22
N ILE A 299 19.74 -43.40 52.02
CA ILE A 299 20.73 -42.32 51.81
C ILE A 299 20.12 -41.11 51.09
N HIS A 300 18.80 -41.05 50.94
CA HIS A 300 18.11 -39.90 50.35
C HIS A 300 18.17 -38.70 51.29
N ASN A 301 18.46 -37.53 50.74
CA ASN A 301 18.27 -36.28 51.46
C ASN A 301 16.76 -35.97 51.57
N ARG A 302 16.24 -35.89 52.80
CA ARG A 302 14.83 -35.58 53.08
C ARG A 302 14.37 -34.24 52.50
N ALA A 303 15.26 -33.25 52.40
CA ALA A 303 14.92 -31.95 51.84
C ALA A 303 14.66 -32.06 50.33
N THR A 304 15.48 -32.83 49.61
CA THR A 304 15.33 -33.10 48.19
C THR A 304 14.05 -33.90 47.91
N ASP A 305 13.75 -34.90 48.74
CA ASP A 305 12.50 -35.66 48.66
C ASP A 305 11.27 -34.76 48.79
N ARG A 306 11.27 -33.82 49.76
CA ARG A 306 10.17 -32.88 49.96
C ARG A 306 10.01 -31.92 48.77
N GLU A 307 11.10 -31.44 48.18
CA GLU A 307 11.07 -30.58 46.99
C GLU A 307 10.43 -31.29 45.79
N ILE A 308 10.79 -32.55 45.54
CA ILE A 308 10.20 -33.34 44.46
C ILE A 308 8.74 -33.67 44.76
N ALA A 309 8.46 -34.15 45.98
CA ALA A 309 7.12 -34.57 46.37
C ALA A 309 6.13 -33.40 46.32
N SER A 310 6.53 -32.22 46.79
CA SER A 310 5.68 -31.03 46.74
C SER A 310 5.41 -30.55 45.32
N ARG A 311 6.43 -30.51 44.44
CA ARG A 311 6.25 -30.16 43.02
C ARG A 311 5.40 -31.18 42.27
N THR A 312 5.53 -32.46 42.61
CA THR A 312 4.68 -33.53 42.09
C THR A 312 3.23 -33.33 42.49
N LEU A 313 2.99 -33.07 43.78
CA LEU A 313 1.65 -32.78 44.28
C LEU A 313 1.03 -31.56 43.60
N TYR A 314 1.78 -30.48 43.38
CA TYR A 314 1.27 -29.30 42.69
C TYR A 314 0.98 -29.55 41.21
N LEU A 315 1.78 -30.39 40.55
CA LEU A 315 1.54 -30.80 39.18
C LEU A 315 0.26 -31.64 39.07
N ASP A 316 0.10 -32.64 39.95
CA ASP A 316 -1.06 -33.54 39.99
C ASP A 316 -2.37 -32.79 40.30
N GLN A 317 -2.28 -31.73 41.11
CA GLN A 317 -3.40 -30.83 41.43
C GLN A 317 -3.64 -29.73 40.39
N HIS A 318 -2.90 -29.69 39.27
CA HIS A 318 -2.97 -28.61 38.26
C HIS A 318 -2.74 -27.21 38.84
N ARG A 319 -1.88 -27.12 39.86
CA ARG A 319 -1.54 -25.89 40.60
C ARG A 319 -0.15 -25.37 40.30
N LEU A 320 0.69 -26.14 39.61
CA LEU A 320 1.99 -25.69 39.14
C LEU A 320 1.83 -25.01 37.79
N GLU A 321 2.11 -23.71 37.71
CA GLU A 321 2.01 -22.93 36.49
C GLU A 321 3.37 -22.40 36.05
N HIS A 322 3.61 -22.48 34.74
CA HIS A 322 4.75 -21.86 34.08
C HIS A 322 4.36 -20.49 33.54
N ILE A 323 5.16 -19.47 33.83
CA ILE A 323 5.00 -18.11 33.32
C ILE A 323 6.27 -17.72 32.56
N ASP A 324 6.13 -17.43 31.28
CA ASP A 324 7.22 -16.92 30.43
C ASP A 324 7.32 -15.38 30.52
N CYS A 325 8.45 -14.87 30.98
CA CYS A 325 8.75 -13.43 31.08
C CYS A 325 9.75 -12.95 30.01
N PHE A 326 9.79 -13.61 28.85
CA PHE A 326 10.71 -13.40 27.71
C PHE A 326 12.17 -13.75 28.01
N PHE A 327 12.78 -13.21 29.06
CA PHE A 327 14.20 -13.42 29.39
C PHE A 327 14.44 -14.46 30.49
N PHE A 328 13.39 -14.81 31.22
CA PHE A 328 13.39 -15.83 32.25
C PHE A 328 11.98 -16.39 32.38
N SER A 329 11.88 -17.55 33.01
CA SER A 329 10.64 -18.26 33.26
C SER A 329 10.44 -18.42 34.76
N LEU A 330 9.20 -18.39 35.22
CA LEU A 330 8.84 -18.61 36.61
C LEU A 330 7.99 -19.87 36.73
N ALA A 331 8.28 -20.67 37.76
CA ALA A 331 7.42 -21.76 38.20
C ALA A 331 6.67 -21.28 39.46
N VAL A 332 5.36 -21.11 39.35
CA VAL A 332 4.53 -20.50 40.38
C VAL A 332 3.49 -21.49 40.89
N ARG A 333 3.25 -21.47 42.20
CA ARG A 333 2.21 -22.26 42.87
C ARG A 333 0.89 -21.50 42.94
N ARG A 334 -0.18 -22.00 42.32
CA ARG A 334 -1.51 -21.46 42.57
C ARG A 334 -2.09 -21.92 43.92
N PRO A 335 -2.86 -21.08 44.62
CA PRO A 335 -3.56 -21.49 45.84
C PRO A 335 -4.65 -22.53 45.58
N HIS A 336 -5.28 -22.49 44.40
CA HIS A 336 -6.34 -23.42 43.97
C HIS A 336 -6.04 -23.99 42.58
N ASP A 337 -6.69 -25.12 42.25
CA ASP A 337 -6.63 -25.76 40.93
C ASP A 337 -7.07 -24.75 39.84
N ARG A 338 -6.34 -24.75 38.72
CA ARG A 338 -6.59 -23.89 37.56
C ARG A 338 -8.01 -24.00 36.99
N PHE A 339 -8.64 -25.17 37.08
CA PHE A 339 -9.98 -25.41 36.52
C PHE A 339 -11.13 -25.07 37.48
N VAL A 340 -10.82 -24.81 38.75
CA VAL A 340 -11.83 -24.60 39.79
C VAL A 340 -12.30 -23.14 39.81
N GLN A 341 -13.57 -22.94 39.50
CA GLN A 341 -14.25 -21.64 39.46
C GLN A 341 -14.97 -21.32 40.79
N LEU A 342 -14.24 -21.35 41.91
CA LEU A 342 -14.81 -20.91 43.19
C LEU A 342 -14.93 -19.38 43.23
N TYR A 343 -15.92 -18.86 43.96
CA TYR A 343 -16.10 -17.41 44.19
C TYR A 343 -14.80 -16.74 44.68
N LEU A 344 -14.08 -17.40 45.59
CA LEU A 344 -12.77 -16.95 46.12
C LEU A 344 -11.70 -16.76 45.02
N ASN A 345 -11.81 -17.49 43.90
CA ASN A 345 -10.87 -17.44 42.77
C ASN A 345 -11.32 -16.43 41.69
N GLN A 346 -12.57 -15.95 41.74
CA GLN A 346 -13.16 -15.04 40.76
C GLN A 346 -13.25 -13.59 41.25
N ASP A 347 -13.41 -13.36 42.56
CA ASP A 347 -13.53 -12.01 43.12
C ASP A 347 -12.16 -11.33 43.23
N VAL A 348 -11.96 -10.30 42.40
CA VAL A 348 -10.72 -9.50 42.33
C VAL A 348 -10.43 -8.78 43.66
N ASN A 349 -11.45 -8.52 44.48
CA ASN A 349 -11.28 -7.79 45.74
C ASN A 349 -10.74 -8.67 46.88
N LEU A 350 -10.81 -10.00 46.74
CA LEU A 350 -10.30 -10.96 47.72
C LEU A 350 -8.86 -11.41 47.43
N GLN A 351 -8.35 -11.06 46.25
CA GLN A 351 -6.98 -11.37 45.84
C GLN A 351 -6.03 -10.26 46.28
N ASP A 352 -4.86 -10.65 46.76
CA ASP A 352 -3.77 -9.71 46.99
C ASP A 352 -3.35 -9.09 45.64
N SER A 353 -2.60 -7.98 45.69
CA SER A 353 -2.03 -7.41 44.46
C SER A 353 -1.24 -8.47 43.70
N TRP A 354 -1.53 -8.62 42.40
CA TRP A 354 -0.95 -9.64 41.52
C TRP A 354 0.58 -9.83 41.71
N TRP A 355 1.34 -8.72 41.84
CA TRP A 355 2.78 -8.76 42.09
C TRP A 355 3.16 -9.40 43.43
N LYS A 356 2.44 -9.10 44.51
CA LYS A 356 2.69 -9.68 45.84
C LYS A 356 2.40 -11.18 45.82
N GLU A 357 1.32 -11.58 45.15
CA GLU A 357 0.93 -12.98 45.04
C GLU A 357 1.92 -13.78 44.18
N LEU A 358 2.36 -13.21 43.04
CA LEU A 358 3.37 -13.81 42.17
C LEU A 358 4.66 -14.11 42.95
N TRP A 359 5.23 -13.13 43.65
CA TRP A 359 6.48 -13.30 44.39
C TRP A 359 6.35 -14.24 45.59
N LYS A 360 5.20 -14.20 46.30
CA LYS A 360 4.93 -15.08 47.44
C LYS A 360 4.79 -16.55 47.02
N ASN A 361 4.26 -16.78 45.82
CA ASN A 361 3.95 -18.11 45.31
C ASN A 361 5.00 -18.66 44.33
N THR A 362 6.07 -17.93 44.05
CA THR A 362 7.15 -18.39 43.17
C THR A 362 7.91 -19.52 43.85
N ILE A 363 7.94 -20.70 43.22
CA ILE A 363 8.68 -21.89 43.67
C ILE A 363 10.09 -21.89 43.07
N ASP A 364 10.20 -21.53 41.79
CA ASP A 364 11.46 -21.59 41.06
C ASP A 364 11.57 -20.51 39.98
N VAL A 365 12.82 -20.16 39.66
CA VAL A 365 13.19 -19.25 38.59
C VAL A 365 14.03 -20.04 37.60
N GLY A 366 13.60 -20.04 36.34
CA GLY A 366 14.31 -20.60 35.22
C GLY A 366 14.98 -19.49 34.42
N ALA A 367 16.30 -19.52 34.30
CA ALA A 367 17.03 -18.61 33.42
C ALA A 367 18.30 -19.29 32.88
N PHE A 368 18.73 -18.91 31.68
CA PHE A 368 19.92 -19.49 31.04
C PHE A 368 19.88 -21.02 30.93
N GLY A 369 18.70 -21.58 30.63
CA GLY A 369 18.48 -23.02 30.43
C GLY A 369 18.49 -23.85 31.71
N ARG A 370 18.44 -23.24 32.90
CA ARG A 370 18.52 -23.94 34.18
C ARG A 370 17.45 -23.45 35.15
N TRP A 371 16.91 -24.38 35.93
CA TRP A 371 16.04 -24.12 37.08
C TRP A 371 16.87 -24.04 38.36
N TYR A 372 16.93 -22.88 39.00
CA TYR A 372 17.92 -22.61 40.05
C TYR A 372 17.58 -23.26 41.38
N SER A 373 16.32 -23.21 41.81
CA SER A 373 15.87 -23.76 43.08
C SER A 373 15.92 -25.30 43.05
N LEU A 374 15.39 -25.91 41.98
CA LEU A 374 15.45 -27.36 41.77
C LEU A 374 16.90 -27.88 41.70
N ASN A 375 17.79 -27.21 40.96
CA ASN A 375 19.19 -27.65 40.88
C ASN A 375 19.92 -27.50 42.22
N ARG A 376 19.61 -26.47 43.02
CA ARG A 376 20.20 -26.30 44.36
C ARG A 376 19.79 -27.42 45.30
N ALA A 377 18.52 -27.84 45.28
CA ALA A 377 18.02 -28.96 46.08
C ALA A 377 18.69 -30.30 45.73
N PHE A 378 19.29 -30.41 44.55
CA PHE A 378 19.93 -31.62 44.03
C PHE A 378 21.47 -31.63 44.14
N GLN A 379 22.09 -30.70 44.87
CA GLN A 379 23.55 -30.70 45.03
C GLN A 379 24.07 -31.82 45.95
N ASN A 380 23.33 -32.14 47.02
CA ASN A 380 23.68 -33.17 48.01
C ASN A 380 22.49 -34.12 48.24
N TYR A 381 21.93 -34.65 47.16
CA TYR A 381 20.70 -35.45 47.20
C TYR A 381 20.90 -36.89 47.73
N ASP A 382 22.15 -37.34 47.72
CA ASP A 382 22.65 -38.67 48.12
C ASP A 382 23.30 -38.67 49.52
N ILE A 383 23.22 -37.55 50.24
CA ILE A 383 23.71 -37.41 51.61
C ILE A 383 22.51 -37.29 52.55
N ASN A 384 22.37 -38.26 53.46
CA ASN A 384 21.36 -38.21 54.51
C ASN A 384 21.94 -37.61 55.79
N ASP A 385 21.70 -36.31 55.98
CA ASP A 385 22.18 -35.57 57.16
C ASP A 385 21.56 -36.07 58.49
N GLU A 386 20.43 -36.80 58.45
CA GLU A 386 19.80 -37.38 59.66
C GLU A 386 20.65 -38.50 60.26
N GLU A 387 21.32 -39.31 59.42
CA GLU A 387 22.17 -40.42 59.86
C GLU A 387 23.41 -39.93 60.63
N PHE A 388 23.99 -38.81 60.23
CA PHE A 388 25.15 -38.22 60.91
C PHE A 388 24.77 -37.62 62.26
N ASN A 389 23.61 -36.97 62.36
CA ASN A 389 23.12 -36.38 63.60
C ASN A 389 22.73 -37.45 64.64
N GLU A 390 22.17 -38.59 64.23
CA GLU A 390 21.87 -39.71 65.13
C GLU A 390 23.16 -40.34 65.68
N ASN A 391 24.19 -40.51 64.84
CA ASN A 391 25.48 -41.06 65.27
C ASN A 391 26.21 -40.15 66.26
N ASP A 392 26.15 -38.82 66.08
CA ASP A 392 26.70 -37.85 67.03
C ASP A 392 25.96 -37.89 68.38
N GLN A 393 24.64 -38.07 68.38
CA GLN A 393 23.86 -38.22 69.61
C GLN A 393 24.16 -39.53 70.35
N ILE A 394 24.33 -40.64 69.63
CA ILE A 394 24.70 -41.94 70.19
C ILE A 394 26.11 -41.91 70.79
N GLN A 395 27.04 -41.13 70.23
CA GLN A 395 28.39 -40.98 70.81
C GLN A 395 28.39 -40.14 72.10
N VAL A 396 27.53 -39.10 72.19
CA VAL A 396 27.36 -38.29 73.41
C VAL A 396 26.64 -39.06 74.53
N GLU A 397 25.73 -39.97 74.18
CA GLU A 397 25.00 -40.77 75.17
C GLU A 397 25.82 -41.96 75.71
N ASN A 398 26.86 -42.38 74.98
CA ASN A 398 27.80 -43.43 75.38
C ASN A 398 29.09 -42.91 76.04
N SER A 399 29.24 -41.59 76.20
CA SER A 399 30.33 -40.89 76.90
C SER A 399 29.87 -40.31 78.23
#